data_AF-A0A947BZ61-F1
#
_entry.id   AF-A0A947BZ61-F1
#
_cell.length_a   1.000
_cell.length_b   1.000
_cell.length_c   1.000
_cell.angle_alpha   90.00
_cell.angle_beta   90.00
_cell.angle_gamma   90.00
#
_symmetry.space_group_name_H-M   'P 1'
#
loop_
_entity.id
_entity.type
_entity.pdbx_description
1 polymer ?
#
loop_
_entity_poly.entity_id
_entity_poly.type
_entity_poly.pdbx_seq_one_letter_code
_entity_poly.pdbx_strand_id
1 'polypeptide(L)'
;MMSRKLLVNIHLYLATFLAPIILMMAISGGLYLFEYKGTVEKEVIYSGPATFQLDSKDLEAEVTKFLQANNQNPDFEYLRKAGSGFVTRPTSRDYYSFKFNDDRLQVVLEKPDAIKTIVELHKGHGPSWFKAFQKLTAFGLTFILLSGLWIALKTPPMRKLAISLTSAGLLVWLALAFI
;
A
#
# COMPACT_ATOMS: atom_id res chain seq x y z
N MET A 1 -26.18 1.69 26.47
CA MET A 1 -26.49 1.71 25.02
C MET A 1 -26.04 3.04 24.44
N MET A 2 -25.31 3.05 23.31
CA MET A 2 -25.03 4.30 22.60
C MET A 2 -26.32 4.90 22.04
N SER A 3 -26.49 6.22 22.13
CA SER A 3 -27.62 6.90 21.49
C SER A 3 -27.46 6.93 19.97
N ARG A 4 -28.57 6.89 19.22
CA ARG A 4 -28.55 6.99 17.76
C ARG A 4 -27.80 8.23 17.27
N LYS A 5 -27.99 9.37 17.93
CA LYS A 5 -27.31 10.64 17.62
C LYS A 5 -25.79 10.51 17.76
N LEU A 6 -25.32 9.84 18.82
CA LEU A 6 -23.89 9.63 19.03
C LEU A 6 -23.29 8.75 17.92
N LEU A 7 -23.96 7.64 17.56
CA LEU A 7 -23.49 6.76 16.48
C LEU A 7 -23.38 7.49 15.14
N VAL A 8 -24.39 8.29 14.79
CA VAL A 8 -24.39 9.07 13.54
C VAL A 8 -23.25 10.10 13.53
N ASN A 9 -23.00 10.79 14.64
CA ASN A 9 -21.91 11.76 14.72
C ASN A 9 -20.53 11.09 14.59
N ILE A 10 -20.32 9.95 15.26
CA ILE A 10 -19.06 9.20 15.16
C ILE A 10 -18.86 8.70 13.72
N HIS A 11 -19.90 8.14 13.11
CA HIS A 11 -19.87 7.72 11.71
C HIS A 11 -19.48 8.88 10.79
N LEU A 12 -20.15 10.03 10.93
CA LEU A 12 -19.91 11.20 10.10
C LEU A 12 -18.47 11.69 10.24
N TYR A 13 -17.98 11.90 11.47
CA TYR A 13 -16.63 12.41 11.69
C TYR A 13 -15.55 11.47 11.16
N LEU A 14 -15.69 10.16 11.39
CA LEU A 14 -14.76 9.17 10.85
C LEU A 14 -14.81 9.14 9.33
N ALA A 15 -16.01 9.15 8.74
CA ALA A 15 -16.18 9.11 7.29
C ALA A 15 -15.56 10.33 6.62
N THR A 16 -15.80 11.54 7.14
CA THR A 16 -15.24 12.77 6.57
C THR A 16 -13.72 12.85 6.75
N PHE A 17 -13.20 12.40 7.89
CA PHE A 17 -11.76 12.40 8.15
C PHE A 17 -11.01 11.39 7.28
N LEU A 18 -11.57 10.19 7.09
CA LEU A 18 -10.94 9.11 6.31
C LEU A 18 -11.26 9.18 4.81
N ALA A 19 -12.22 10.01 4.38
CA ALA A 19 -12.61 10.10 2.97
C ALA A 19 -11.43 10.30 2.00
N PRO A 20 -10.46 11.20 2.25
CA PRO A 20 -9.33 11.40 1.32
C PRO A 20 -8.51 10.13 1.10
N ILE A 21 -8.18 9.39 2.18
CA ILE A 21 -7.40 8.16 2.06
C ILE A 21 -8.24 7.02 1.47
N ILE A 22 -9.52 6.90 1.82
CA ILE A 22 -10.41 5.89 1.23
C ILE A 22 -10.54 6.11 -0.28
N LEU A 23 -10.72 7.37 -0.73
CA LEU A 23 -10.78 7.72 -2.14
C LEU A 23 -9.46 7.41 -2.85
N MET A 24 -8.33 7.79 -2.25
CA MET A 24 -7.01 7.46 -2.80
C MET A 24 -6.85 5.94 -2.95
N MET A 25 -7.22 5.14 -1.94
CA MET A 25 -7.14 3.68 -2.00
C MET A 25 -8.05 3.10 -3.07
N ALA A 26 -9.28 3.60 -3.23
CA ALA A 26 -10.21 3.16 -4.26
C ALA A 26 -9.70 3.46 -5.68
N ILE A 27 -9.22 4.69 -5.92
CA ILE A 27 -8.70 5.12 -7.21
C ILE A 27 -7.45 4.32 -7.58
N SER A 28 -6.50 4.20 -6.66
CA SER A 28 -5.24 3.49 -6.90
C SER A 28 -5.41 1.98 -7.10
N GLY A 29 -6.34 1.36 -6.36
CA GLY A 29 -6.73 -0.03 -6.61
C GLY A 29 -7.34 -0.21 -7.99
N GLY A 30 -8.23 0.72 -8.41
CA GLY A 30 -8.78 0.75 -9.75
C GLY A 30 -7.71 0.90 -10.83
N LEU A 31 -6.81 1.88 -10.70
CA LEU A 31 -5.68 2.08 -11.61
C LEU A 31 -4.84 0.80 -11.76
N TYR A 32 -4.55 0.12 -10.65
CA TYR A 32 -3.83 -1.14 -10.67
C TYR A 32 -4.55 -2.25 -11.45
N LEU A 33 -5.87 -2.39 -11.24
CA LEU A 33 -6.70 -3.40 -11.92
C LEU A 33 -6.92 -3.10 -13.41
N PHE A 34 -6.93 -1.82 -13.80
CA PHE A 34 -6.98 -1.38 -15.19
C PHE A 34 -5.60 -1.31 -15.85
N GLU A 35 -4.58 -1.92 -15.25
CA GLU A 35 -3.20 -1.97 -15.76
C GLU A 35 -2.49 -0.60 -15.89
N TYR A 36 -3.05 0.47 -15.32
CA TYR A 36 -2.42 1.79 -15.22
C TYR A 36 -1.52 1.87 -13.97
N LYS A 37 -0.36 1.21 -14.02
CA LYS A 37 0.54 1.03 -12.86
C LYS A 37 1.55 2.17 -12.64
N GLY A 38 1.59 3.15 -13.55
CA GLY A 38 2.64 4.17 -13.59
C GLY A 38 3.98 3.63 -14.08
N THR A 39 4.97 4.50 -14.12
CA THR A 39 6.33 4.23 -14.62
C THR A 39 7.38 4.37 -13.53
N VAL A 40 8.54 3.75 -13.78
CA VAL A 40 9.74 3.83 -12.93
C VAL A 40 10.91 4.15 -13.84
N GLU A 41 11.52 5.32 -13.64
CA GLU A 41 12.79 5.65 -14.25
C GLU A 41 13.90 4.87 -13.54
N LYS A 42 14.87 4.36 -14.30
CA LYS A 42 15.93 3.48 -13.80
C LYS A 42 17.29 4.04 -14.18
N GLU A 43 18.14 4.20 -13.17
CA GLU A 43 19.49 4.70 -13.31
C GLU A 43 20.47 3.68 -12.73
N VAL A 44 21.38 3.14 -13.55
CA VAL A 44 22.36 2.16 -13.09
C VAL A 44 23.46 2.90 -12.32
N ILE A 45 23.47 2.73 -11.00
CA ILE A 45 24.47 3.35 -10.11
C ILE A 45 25.76 2.52 -10.09
N TYR A 46 25.64 1.20 -10.17
CA TYR A 46 26.77 0.29 -10.12
C TYR A 46 26.51 -0.98 -10.92
N SER A 47 27.53 -1.46 -11.63
CA SER A 47 27.56 -2.80 -12.20
C SER A 47 28.99 -3.31 -12.20
N GLY A 48 29.28 -4.30 -11.36
CA GLY A 48 30.64 -4.79 -11.17
C GLY A 48 30.70 -6.04 -10.30
N PRO A 49 31.90 -6.43 -9.85
CA PRO A 49 32.06 -7.51 -8.89
C PRO A 49 31.24 -7.28 -7.61
N ALA A 50 30.70 -8.34 -7.03
CA ALA A 50 29.95 -8.24 -5.78
C ALA A 50 30.87 -7.76 -4.64
N THR A 51 30.53 -6.63 -4.03
CA THR A 51 31.28 -6.05 -2.90
C THR A 51 30.84 -6.61 -1.55
N PHE A 52 29.71 -7.31 -1.52
CA PHE A 52 29.14 -7.98 -0.37
C PHE A 52 28.21 -9.11 -0.82
N GLN A 53 27.74 -9.97 0.10
CA GLN A 53 26.91 -11.13 -0.21
C GLN A 53 25.47 -10.96 0.27
N LEU A 54 24.52 -11.58 -0.44
CA LEU A 54 23.08 -11.48 -0.16
C LEU A 54 22.69 -12.01 1.23
N ASP A 55 23.42 -12.98 1.76
CA ASP A 55 23.19 -13.66 3.03
C ASP A 55 24.10 -13.15 4.16
N SER A 56 24.75 -11.99 3.97
CA SER A 56 25.52 -11.34 5.02
C SER A 56 24.67 -11.09 6.27
N LYS A 57 25.24 -11.35 7.45
CA LYS A 57 24.56 -11.13 8.74
C LYS A 57 24.21 -9.66 8.97
N ASP A 58 24.99 -8.74 8.39
CA ASP A 58 24.86 -7.29 8.56
C ASP A 58 24.54 -6.58 7.24
N LEU A 59 23.72 -7.22 6.38
CA LEU A 59 23.42 -6.75 5.03
C LEU A 59 22.96 -5.28 4.96
N GLU A 60 22.15 -4.81 5.90
CA GLU A 60 21.68 -3.41 5.93
C GLU A 60 22.83 -2.41 6.16
N ALA A 61 23.80 -2.77 6.99
CA ALA A 61 24.98 -1.95 7.24
C ALA A 61 25.90 -1.92 6.00
N GLU A 62 26.06 -3.06 5.31
CA GLU A 62 26.81 -3.15 4.06
C GLU A 62 26.17 -2.31 2.94
N VAL A 63 24.84 -2.39 2.80
CA VAL A 63 24.08 -1.57 1.85
C VAL A 63 24.22 -0.08 2.16
N THR A 64 24.13 0.31 3.43
CA THR A 64 24.30 1.69 3.87
C THR A 64 25.68 2.22 3.49
N LYS A 65 26.74 1.46 3.81
CA LYS A 65 28.13 1.80 3.45
C LYS A 65 28.31 1.88 1.94
N PHE A 66 27.75 0.93 1.20
CA PHE A 66 27.81 0.90 -0.26
C PHE A 66 27.18 2.15 -0.87
N LEU A 67 25.97 2.52 -0.44
CA LEU A 67 25.27 3.70 -0.96
C LEU A 67 26.05 4.98 -0.65
N GLN A 68 26.54 5.14 0.59
CA GLN A 68 27.37 6.28 0.97
C GLN A 68 28.65 6.38 0.14
N ALA A 69 29.35 5.26 -0.08
CA ALA A 69 30.57 5.22 -0.90
C ALA A 69 30.31 5.57 -2.38
N ASN A 70 29.08 5.39 -2.87
CA ASN A 70 28.66 5.74 -4.22
C ASN A 70 27.89 7.08 -4.29
N ASN A 71 28.03 7.94 -3.27
CA ASN A 71 27.36 9.25 -3.16
C ASN A 71 25.82 9.19 -3.26
N GLN A 72 25.22 8.07 -2.83
CA GLN A 72 23.79 7.86 -2.82
C GLN A 72 23.22 8.06 -1.40
N ASN A 73 21.95 8.47 -1.32
CA ASN A 73 21.26 8.63 -0.04
C ASN A 73 20.84 7.26 0.53
N PRO A 74 21.34 6.84 1.71
CA PRO A 74 20.97 5.57 2.34
C PRO A 74 19.66 5.65 3.15
N ASP A 75 18.68 6.44 2.71
CA ASP A 75 17.41 6.59 3.42
C ASP A 75 16.43 5.47 3.07
N PHE A 76 16.51 4.37 3.81
CA PHE A 76 15.58 3.25 3.73
C PHE A 76 15.21 2.71 5.13
N GLU A 77 14.03 2.13 5.25
CA GLU A 77 13.53 1.59 6.52
C GLU A 77 13.95 0.13 6.75
N TYR A 78 14.00 -0.67 5.67
CA TYR A 78 14.38 -2.08 5.71
C TYR A 78 14.64 -2.61 4.29
N LEU A 79 15.27 -3.77 4.19
CA LEU A 79 15.45 -4.49 2.93
C LEU A 79 14.37 -5.54 2.71
N ARG A 80 13.90 -5.67 1.47
CA ARG A 80 12.94 -6.72 1.06
C ARG A 80 13.54 -7.59 -0.03
N LYS A 81 13.63 -8.90 0.23
CA LYS A 81 14.06 -9.90 -0.76
C LYS A 81 13.19 -9.82 -2.02
N ALA A 82 13.84 -9.83 -3.18
CA ALA A 82 13.22 -9.78 -4.50
C ALA A 82 14.08 -10.59 -5.51
N GLY A 83 13.60 -11.78 -5.90
CA GLY A 83 14.35 -12.65 -6.81
C GLY A 83 15.73 -13.03 -6.28
N SER A 84 16.76 -12.84 -7.10
CA SER A 84 18.19 -13.06 -6.75
C SER A 84 18.83 -11.91 -5.98
N GLY A 85 18.05 -10.99 -5.42
CA GLY A 85 18.57 -9.89 -4.63
C GLY A 85 17.52 -9.28 -3.71
N PHE A 86 17.54 -7.95 -3.58
CA PHE A 86 16.64 -7.22 -2.71
C PHE A 86 16.38 -5.79 -3.20
N VAL A 87 15.38 -5.16 -2.61
CA VAL A 87 15.07 -3.74 -2.80
C VAL A 87 15.04 -3.03 -1.46
N THR A 88 15.44 -1.76 -1.45
CA THR A 88 15.21 -0.89 -0.29
C THR A 88 13.73 -0.49 -0.23
N ARG A 89 13.20 -0.29 0.99
CA ARG A 89 11.83 0.19 1.21
C ARG A 89 11.86 1.54 1.92
N PRO A 90 10.86 2.42 1.67
CA PRO A 90 9.66 2.21 0.85
C PRO A 90 9.85 2.45 -0.65
N THR A 91 9.02 1.82 -1.50
CA THR A 91 9.06 1.99 -2.99
C THR A 91 8.09 3.05 -3.49
N SER A 92 7.46 3.81 -2.59
CA SER A 92 6.61 4.96 -2.90
C SER A 92 7.40 6.28 -3.02
N ARG A 93 8.73 6.18 -3.06
CA ARG A 93 9.72 7.24 -3.26
C ARG A 93 10.94 6.58 -3.88
N ASP A 94 11.95 7.36 -4.25
CA ASP A 94 13.22 6.84 -4.75
C ASP A 94 13.76 5.70 -3.87
N TYR A 95 14.09 4.59 -4.51
CA TYR A 95 14.59 3.38 -3.86
C TYR A 95 15.65 2.71 -4.73
N TYR A 96 16.35 1.72 -4.18
CA TYR A 96 17.41 1.00 -4.87
C TYR A 96 17.03 -0.46 -5.01
N SER A 97 17.30 -1.04 -6.19
CA SER A 97 17.29 -2.48 -6.39
C SER A 97 18.70 -3.02 -6.53
N PHE A 98 18.97 -4.09 -5.81
CA PHE A 98 20.23 -4.81 -5.81
C PHE A 98 19.97 -6.19 -6.40
N LYS A 99 20.69 -6.54 -7.46
CA LYS A 99 20.59 -7.85 -8.10
C LYS A 99 21.95 -8.50 -8.16
N PHE A 100 22.01 -9.72 -7.63
CA PHE A 100 23.18 -10.57 -7.76
C PHE A 100 23.01 -11.50 -8.95
N ASN A 101 24.07 -11.63 -9.73
CA ASN A 101 24.21 -12.60 -10.80
C ASN A 101 25.62 -13.17 -10.73
N ASP A 102 25.73 -14.39 -10.21
CA ASP A 102 27.01 -15.01 -9.82
C ASP A 102 27.83 -14.06 -8.92
N ASP A 103 29.09 -13.80 -9.27
CA ASP A 103 29.99 -12.91 -8.55
C ASP A 103 29.81 -11.42 -8.92
N ARG A 104 28.68 -11.05 -9.54
CA ARG A 104 28.39 -9.67 -9.93
C ARG A 104 27.21 -9.07 -9.18
N LEU A 105 27.36 -7.79 -8.85
CA LEU A 105 26.31 -6.96 -8.29
C LEU A 105 25.91 -5.87 -9.29
N GLN A 106 24.61 -5.73 -9.52
CA GLN A 106 24.01 -4.58 -10.17
C GLN A 106 23.16 -3.81 -9.17
N VAL A 107 23.37 -2.49 -9.09
CA VAL A 107 22.58 -1.57 -8.27
C VAL A 107 21.93 -0.53 -9.16
N VAL A 108 20.61 -0.40 -9.04
CA VAL A 108 19.80 0.53 -9.83
C VAL A 108 19.03 1.43 -8.89
N LEU A 109 19.12 2.75 -9.11
CA LEU A 109 18.22 3.73 -8.51
C LEU A 109 16.92 3.74 -9.33
N GLU A 110 15.81 3.56 -8.62
CA GLU A 110 14.47 3.47 -9.18
C GLU A 110 13.63 4.65 -8.69
N LYS A 111 13.18 5.50 -9.63
CA LYS A 111 12.43 6.74 -9.36
C LYS A 111 10.98 6.56 -9.86
N PRO A 112 10.02 6.28 -8.96
CA PRO A 112 8.63 6.09 -9.35
C PRO A 112 7.95 7.43 -9.71
N ASP A 113 7.12 7.42 -10.74
CA ASP A 113 6.25 8.57 -11.02
C ASP A 113 5.11 8.70 -9.98
N ALA A 114 4.26 9.73 -10.12
CA ALA A 114 3.17 9.98 -9.18
C ALA A 114 2.14 8.83 -9.15
N ILE A 115 1.82 8.24 -10.31
CA ILE A 115 0.85 7.14 -10.40
C ILE A 115 1.42 5.91 -9.70
N LYS A 116 2.67 5.56 -10.01
CA LYS A 116 3.40 4.46 -9.41
C LYS A 116 3.52 4.64 -7.91
N THR A 117 3.83 5.86 -7.45
CA THR A 117 3.90 6.21 -6.03
C THR A 117 2.60 5.87 -5.31
N ILE A 118 1.45 6.34 -5.82
CA ILE A 118 0.15 6.08 -5.18
C ILE A 118 -0.22 4.59 -5.26
N VAL A 119 0.09 3.89 -6.36
CA VAL A 119 -0.11 2.43 -6.48
C VAL A 119 0.77 1.64 -5.50
N GLU A 120 2.01 2.06 -5.27
CA GLU A 120 2.88 1.44 -4.28
C GLU A 120 2.38 1.74 -2.85
N LEU A 121 1.91 2.95 -2.57
CA LEU A 121 1.22 3.27 -1.32
C LEU A 121 0.02 2.32 -1.10
N HIS A 122 -0.83 2.12 -2.10
CA HIS A 122 -1.98 1.19 -2.03
C HIS A 122 -1.58 -0.24 -1.65
N LYS A 123 -0.46 -0.74 -2.18
CA LYS A 123 0.06 -2.09 -1.89
C LYS A 123 0.70 -2.22 -0.51
N GLY A 124 0.68 -1.16 0.30
CA GLY A 124 1.35 -1.14 1.60
C GLY A 124 2.87 -1.09 1.47
N HIS A 125 3.38 -0.56 0.37
CA HIS A 125 4.82 -0.43 0.11
C HIS A 125 5.39 0.95 0.49
N GLY A 126 4.56 1.79 1.12
CA GLY A 126 4.95 3.09 1.66
C GLY A 126 5.70 3.05 3.00
N PRO A 127 6.06 4.23 3.53
CA PRO A 127 6.69 4.39 4.84
C PRO A 127 5.90 3.71 5.96
N SER A 128 6.57 3.33 7.05
CA SER A 128 5.96 2.61 8.16
C SER A 128 4.84 3.37 8.87
N TRP A 129 4.97 4.68 9.01
CA TRP A 129 3.89 5.53 9.53
C TRP A 129 2.68 5.55 8.60
N PHE A 130 2.89 5.54 7.28
CA PHE A 130 1.79 5.50 6.30
C PHE A 130 1.09 4.14 6.34
N LYS A 131 1.85 3.04 6.42
CA LYS A 131 1.28 1.69 6.62
C LYS A 131 0.47 1.61 7.92
N ALA A 132 0.92 2.25 9.01
CA ALA A 132 0.16 2.32 10.25
C ALA A 132 -1.16 3.09 10.07
N PHE A 133 -1.13 4.20 9.35
CA PHE A 133 -2.34 4.96 9.01
C PHE A 133 -3.30 4.17 8.10
N GLN A 134 -2.80 3.35 7.18
CA GLN A 134 -3.62 2.43 6.38
C GLN A 134 -4.29 1.36 7.24
N LYS A 135 -3.60 0.79 8.23
CA LYS A 135 -4.21 -0.15 9.18
C LYS A 135 -5.35 0.51 9.96
N LEU A 136 -5.14 1.73 10.47
CA LEU A 136 -6.18 2.53 11.13
C LEU A 136 -7.36 2.78 10.17
N THR A 137 -7.07 3.14 8.92
CA THR A 137 -8.07 3.37 7.89
C THR A 137 -8.89 2.11 7.61
N ALA A 138 -8.27 0.92 7.58
CA ALA A 138 -9.00 -0.34 7.40
C ALA A 138 -10.00 -0.60 8.53
N PHE A 139 -9.61 -0.38 9.78
CA PHE A 139 -10.54 -0.45 10.92
C PHE A 139 -11.65 0.60 10.82
N GLY A 140 -11.30 1.84 10.49
CA GLY A 140 -12.25 2.94 10.33
C GLY A 140 -13.25 2.71 9.20
N LEU A 141 -12.79 2.26 8.04
CA LEU A 141 -13.63 1.90 6.89
C LEU A 141 -14.60 0.78 7.26
N THR A 142 -14.11 -0.27 7.93
CA THR A 142 -14.96 -1.37 8.41
C THR A 142 -16.05 -0.84 9.34
N PHE A 143 -15.69 0.02 10.30
CA PHE A 143 -16.65 0.65 11.19
C PHE A 143 -17.67 1.50 10.42
N ILE A 144 -17.24 2.34 9.47
CA ILE A 144 -18.11 3.21 8.67
C ILE A 144 -19.11 2.37 7.86
N LEU A 145 -18.66 1.30 7.20
CA LEU A 145 -19.54 0.42 6.42
C LEU A 145 -20.59 -0.27 7.29
N LEU A 146 -20.17 -0.86 8.42
CA LEU A 146 -21.07 -1.55 9.34
C LEU A 146 -22.06 -0.59 10.02
N SER A 147 -21.57 0.57 10.49
CA SER A 147 -22.42 1.57 11.13
C SER A 147 -23.41 2.21 10.14
N GLY A 148 -22.98 2.48 8.90
CA GLY A 148 -23.85 2.97 7.83
C GLY A 148 -24.97 1.99 7.50
N LEU A 149 -24.63 0.71 7.32
CA LEU A 149 -25.62 -0.35 7.10
C LEU A 149 -26.57 -0.47 8.28
N TRP A 150 -26.05 -0.45 9.52
CA TRP A 150 -26.87 -0.49 10.73
C TRP A 150 -27.86 0.67 10.81
N ILE A 151 -27.41 1.91 10.54
CA ILE A 151 -28.27 3.10 10.52
C ILE A 151 -29.38 2.94 9.47
N ALA A 152 -29.06 2.43 8.28
CA ALA A 152 -30.05 2.18 7.22
C ALA A 152 -31.08 1.12 7.63
N LEU A 153 -30.64 0.01 8.23
CA LEU A 153 -31.52 -1.06 8.72
C LEU A 153 -32.43 -0.61 9.86
N LYS A 154 -31.99 0.35 10.68
CA LYS A 154 -32.80 0.93 11.77
C LYS A 154 -33.68 2.10 11.33
N THR A 155 -33.60 2.51 10.07
CA THR A 155 -34.42 3.59 9.51
C THR A 155 -35.58 2.96 8.71
N PRO A 156 -36.83 2.97 9.21
CA PRO A 156 -37.94 2.24 8.61
C PRO A 156 -38.13 2.42 7.09
N PRO A 157 -38.09 3.64 6.53
CA PRO A 157 -38.25 3.80 5.08
C PRO A 157 -37.10 3.22 4.25
N MET A 158 -35.90 3.12 4.81
CA MET A 158 -34.70 2.63 4.11
C MET A 158 -34.46 1.13 4.31
N ARG A 159 -35.06 0.52 5.35
CA ARG A 159 -34.74 -0.85 5.78
C ARG A 159 -34.90 -1.90 4.68
N LYS A 160 -36.04 -1.89 3.98
CA LYS A 160 -36.32 -2.89 2.92
C LYS A 160 -35.33 -2.74 1.75
N LEU A 161 -35.06 -1.50 1.36
CA LEU A 161 -34.11 -1.19 0.30
C LEU A 161 -32.69 -1.62 0.68
N ALA A 162 -32.25 -1.32 1.91
CA ALA A 162 -30.93 -1.71 2.41
C ALA A 162 -30.74 -3.23 2.41
N ILE A 163 -31.73 -3.99 2.92
CA ILE A 163 -31.68 -5.46 2.91
C ILE A 163 -31.57 -5.99 1.48
N SER A 164 -32.43 -5.49 0.57
CA SER A 164 -32.45 -5.95 -0.82
C SER A 164 -31.12 -5.70 -1.53
N LEU A 165 -30.60 -4.46 -1.47
CA LEU A 165 -29.36 -4.09 -2.15
C LEU A 165 -28.13 -4.79 -1.55
N THR A 166 -28.02 -4.88 -0.23
CA THR A 166 -26.91 -5.60 0.40
C THR A 166 -26.95 -7.10 0.08
N SER A 167 -28.14 -7.70 0.06
CA SER A 167 -28.29 -9.11 -0.31
C SER A 167 -27.92 -9.35 -1.78
N ALA A 168 -28.40 -8.50 -2.68
CA ALA A 168 -28.03 -8.56 -4.10
C ALA A 168 -26.52 -8.43 -4.31
N GLY A 169 -25.88 -7.46 -3.65
CA GLY A 169 -24.42 -7.29 -3.71
C GLY A 169 -23.66 -8.50 -3.18
N LEU A 170 -24.12 -9.11 -2.08
CA LEU A 170 -23.53 -10.34 -1.55
C LEU A 170 -23.65 -11.51 -2.55
N LEU A 171 -24.82 -11.67 -3.18
CA LEU A 171 -25.04 -12.72 -4.17
C LEU A 171 -24.15 -12.52 -5.41
N VAL A 172 -24.02 -11.29 -5.90
CA VAL A 172 -23.11 -10.98 -7.02
C VAL A 172 -21.67 -11.30 -6.64
N TRP A 173 -21.22 -10.92 -5.45
CA TRP A 173 -19.87 -11.23 -4.99
C TRP A 173 -19.64 -12.74 -4.88
N LEU A 174 -20.56 -13.48 -4.26
CA LEU A 174 -20.48 -14.95 -4.15
C LEU A 174 -20.47 -15.62 -5.53
N ALA A 175 -21.31 -15.17 -6.46
CA ALA A 175 -21.32 -15.72 -7.80
C ALA A 175 -19.96 -15.50 -8.49
N LEU A 176 -19.46 -14.25 -8.54
CA LEU A 176 -18.23 -13.92 -9.27
C LEU A 176 -16.95 -14.42 -8.58
N ALA A 177 -16.94 -14.56 -7.25
CA ALA A 177 -15.76 -15.01 -6.52
C ALA A 177 -15.49 -16.51 -6.65
N PHE A 178 -16.51 -17.31 -7.01
CA PHE A 178 -16.45 -18.78 -7.06
C PHE A 178 -16.82 -19.37 -8.42
N ILE A 179 -16.93 -18.54 -9.46
CA ILE A 179 -16.91 -18.95 -10.86
C ILE A 179 -15.45 -19.01 -11.32
#